data_AF-A0AB37HLB2-F1
#
_entry.id   AF-A0AB37HLB2-F1
#
_cell.length_a   1.000
_cell.length_b   1.000
_cell.length_c   1.000
_cell.angle_alpha   90.00
_cell.angle_beta   90.00
_cell.angle_gamma   90.00
#
_symmetry.space_group_name_H-M   'P 1'
#
loop_
_entity.id
_entity.type
_entity.pdbx_description
1 polymer ?
#
loop_
_entity_poly.entity_id
_entity_poly.type
_entity_poly.pdbx_seq_one_letter_code
_entity_poly.pdbx_strand_id
1 'polypeptide(L)' 'MGFYIMLLSFILGLVIVVVGIKRRKEHDIYKGSIVVGAILIIFAIYLGWPK' A
#
# COMPACT_ATOMS: atom_id res chain seq x y z
N MET A 1 -18.07 -1.52 -9.40
CA MET A 1 -17.80 -0.87 -8.10
C MET A 1 -16.42 -1.22 -7.53
N GLY A 2 -15.96 -2.49 -7.62
CA GLY A 2 -14.63 -2.89 -7.12
C GLY A 2 -13.42 -2.25 -7.82
N PHE A 3 -13.52 -1.89 -9.10
CA PHE A 3 -12.39 -1.32 -9.88
C PHE A 3 -11.85 0.00 -9.30
N TYR A 4 -12.72 0.94 -8.93
CA TYR A 4 -12.28 2.20 -8.33
C TYR A 4 -11.69 2.00 -6.93
N ILE A 5 -12.22 1.04 -6.16
CA ILE A 5 -11.70 0.67 -4.83
C ILE A 5 -10.33 0.01 -4.95
N MET A 6 -10.14 -0.82 -5.97
CA MET A 6 -8.86 -1.42 -6.33
C MET A 6 -7.83 -0.34 -6.67
N LEU A 7 -8.20 0.61 -7.55
CA LEU A 7 -7.33 1.70 -7.97
C LEU A 7 -6.92 2.61 -6.80
N LEU A 8 -7.88 2.99 -5.96
CA LEU A 8 -7.63 3.80 -4.76
C LEU A 8 -6.73 3.05 -3.76
N SER A 9 -6.98 1.76 -3.52
CA SER A 9 -6.15 0.95 -2.61
C SER A 9 -4.74 0.76 -3.15
N PHE A 10 -4.58 0.61 -4.46
CA PHE A 10 -3.28 0.49 -5.11
C PHE A 10 -2.48 1.80 -5.01
N ILE A 11 -3.10 2.94 -5.33
CA ILE A 11 -2.47 4.26 -5.23
C ILE A 11 -2.10 4.56 -3.78
N LEU A 12 -3.00 4.34 -2.82
CA LEU A 12 -2.73 4.54 -1.39
C LEU A 12 -1.61 3.63 -0.90
N GLY A 13 -1.63 2.35 -1.28
CA GLY A 13 -0.57 1.40 -0.95
C GLY A 13 0.80 1.86 -1.46
N LEU A 14 0.88 2.31 -2.72
CA LEU A 14 2.10 2.84 -3.32
C LEU A 14 2.62 4.08 -2.59
N VAL A 15 1.74 5.05 -2.30
CA VAL A 15 2.12 6.29 -1.59
C VAL A 15 2.65 5.95 -0.19
N ILE A 16 1.99 5.06 0.54
CA ILE A 16 2.41 4.63 1.88
C ILE A 16 3.77 3.92 1.83
N VAL A 17 3.99 3.03 0.85
CA VAL A 17 5.29 2.36 0.67
C VAL A 17 6.39 3.36 0.32
N VAL A 18 6.16 4.28 -0.62
CA VAL A 18 7.15 5.28 -1.03
C VAL A 18 7.51 6.22 0.12
N VAL A 19 6.51 6.71 0.87
CA VAL A 19 6.72 7.55 2.06
C VAL A 19 7.44 6.77 3.16
N GLY A 20 7.05 5.51 3.39
CA GLY A 20 7.69 4.62 4.36
C GLY A 20 9.16 4.35 4.04
N ILE A 21 9.48 4.09 2.76
CA ILE A 21 10.87 3.93 2.29
C ILE A 21 11.66 5.24 2.45
N LYS A 22 11.08 6.37 2.03
CA LYS A 22 11.76 7.68 2.08
C LYS A 22 12.03 8.13 3.53
N ARG A 23 11.12 7.84 4.46
CA ARG A 23 11.24 8.20 5.88
C ARG A 23 11.81 7.10 6.78
N ARG A 24 12.13 5.92 6.23
CA ARG A 24 12.79 4.79 6.93
C ARG A 24 14.01 5.20 7.75
N LYS A 25 14.77 6.16 7.26
CA LYS A 25 16.05 6.58 7.85
C LYS A 25 15.90 7.50 9.06
N GLU A 26 14.72 8.09 9.22
CA GLU A 26 14.47 9.15 10.22
C GLU A 26 13.75 8.60 11.47
N HIS A 27 12.82 7.65 11.32
CA HIS A 27 12.14 7.01 12.46
C HIS A 27 11.80 5.53 12.19
N ASP A 28 12.06 4.66 13.18
CA ASP A 28 11.76 3.21 13.11
C ASP A 28 10.25 2.91 12.91
N ILE A 29 9.39 3.86 13.28
CA ILE A 29 7.93 3.81 13.06
C ILE A 29 7.59 3.64 11.56
N TYR A 30 8.43 4.18 10.66
CA TYR A 30 8.22 4.06 9.21
C TYR A 30 8.55 2.68 8.64
N LYS A 31 9.25 1.79 9.38
CA LYS A 31 9.32 0.37 9.00
C LYS A 31 7.94 -0.28 9.05
N GLY A 32 7.12 0.06 10.04
CA GLY A 32 5.74 -0.43 10.15
C GLY A 32 4.87 0.05 8.97
N SER A 33 5.07 1.28 8.52
CA SER A 33 4.37 1.84 7.35
C SER A 33 4.65 1.05 6.07
N ILE A 34 5.86 0.50 5.88
CA ILE A 34 6.18 -0.32 4.71
C ILE A 34 5.36 -1.63 4.72
N VAL A 35 5.23 -2.27 5.89
CA VAL A 35 4.43 -3.50 6.04
C VAL A 35 2.96 -3.22 5.76
N VAL A 36 2.41 -2.12 6.30
CA VAL A 36 1.02 -1.70 6.06
C VAL A 36 0.79 -1.39 4.59
N GLY A 37 1.71 -0.69 3.94
CA GLY A 37 1.64 -0.39 2.50
C GLY A 37 1.68 -1.66 1.64
N ALA A 38 2.53 -2.63 1.98
CA ALA A 38 2.59 -3.91 1.28
C ALA A 38 1.28 -4.71 1.41
N ILE A 39 0.66 -4.74 2.59
CA ILE A 39 -0.64 -5.39 2.81
C ILE A 39 -1.73 -4.74 1.94
N LEU A 40 -1.75 -3.41 1.85
CA LEU A 40 -2.70 -2.68 1.00
C LEU A 40 -2.51 -3.00 -0.49
N ILE A 41 -1.27 -3.15 -0.96
CA ILE A 41 -0.98 -3.55 -2.34
C ILE A 41 -1.47 -4.98 -2.60
N ILE A 42 -1.22 -5.92 -1.69
CA ILE A 42 -1.72 -7.30 -1.80
C ILE A 42 -3.25 -7.32 -1.81
N PHE A 43 -3.89 -6.53 -0.95
CA PHE A 43 -5.34 -6.42 -0.89
C PHE A 43 -5.91 -5.84 -2.18
N ALA A 44 -5.24 -4.84 -2.79
CA ALA A 44 -5.62 -4.30 -4.08
C ALA A 44 -5.49 -5.35 -5.20
N ILE A 45 -4.41 -6.14 -5.22
CA ILE A 45 -4.22 -7.24 -6.19
C ILE A 45 -5.31 -8.29 -6.02
N TYR A 46 -5.65 -8.65 -4.78
CA TYR A 46 -6.74 -9.59 -4.49
C TYR A 46 -8.09 -9.07 -4.99
N LEU A 47 -8.37 -7.78 -4.79
CA LEU A 47 -9.62 -7.15 -5.24
C LEU A 47 -9.70 -7.06 -6.78
N GLY A 48 -8.55 -6.99 -7.45
CA GLY A 48 -8.44 -6.96 -8.90
C GLY A 48 -8.39 -8.32 -9.57
N TRP A 49 -8.21 -9.39 -8.79
CA TRP A 49 -8.21 -10.74 -9.31
C TRP A 49 -9.61 -11.06 -9.84
N PRO A 50 -9.77 -11.38 -11.14
CA PRO A 50 -11.07 -11.76 -11.68
C PRO A 50 -11.42 -13.13 -11.10
N LYS A 51 -12.37 -13.14 -10.14
CA LYS A 51 -12.90 -14.35 -9.52
C LYS A 51 -14.07 -14.91 -10.33
#